data_AF-A0A2C6CC13-F1
#
_entry.id   AF-A0A2C6CC13-F1
#
_cell.length_a   1.000
_cell.length_b   1.000
_cell.length_c   1.000
_cell.angle_alpha   90.00
_cell.angle_beta   90.00
_cell.angle_gamma   90.00
#
_symmetry.space_group_name_H-M   'P 1'
#
loop_
_entity.id
_entity.type
_entity.pdbx_description
1 polymer ?
#
loop_
_entity_poly.entity_id
_entity_poly.type
_entity_poly.pdbx_seq_one_letter_code
_entity_poly.pdbx_strand_id
1 'polypeptide(L)'
;MKNYLVNKKDTNKQLKYNKILNVMDIEKIENIEEIYIDFKEEWKNLSLVQKVDLLINSLGKNSKKMLPIEKIIQLVSIIPFVEYSTHISYTSPFSQGKTFQYSKIFPNSKVISSGITEAALFYDKNKSKFGILKDYDIVAFDDVQCLNNDSIASSIYDFLSSGNLSRSNNVMDSISCSSIIFLSNYTEETQKKLENNPYFLKDVNLLEPFSDSFQKEAFKSRIVVLPAYLMRDENFIISEEDIYGININVLHKFFQEKLKESLPLFKIELSCKERLKNNIYSIVSGLSKLLFDDLESIPEKYLQAFIQLAEKLVELPFENILKLYNKKELNYLLIELSSIFFKYSIENVVEAYIYEDRCILRFQEEKNILYKIALTKYGINKNLREVKNWQSASSSQKSHLIELENIDKNGIILKSHTELPILGDYKKINLDSFYYNQDNIQTEICEIKDELKECKEALKDLADILKNLNISYKFNNTIFKNRLLLSEEEYRDLKDERKGYLGKLFDIYPQNIRDYDIIFDIKDNKIKFLNYDFIDIAKERSLEDMIEYHEKVKSLK
;
A
#
# COMPACT_ATOMS: atom_id res chain seq x y z
N MET A 1 8.96 -10.54 31.73
CA MET A 1 8.61 -9.72 30.56
C MET A 1 9.71 -8.69 30.40
N LYS A 2 10.12 -8.34 29.18
CA LYS A 2 11.26 -7.42 28.97
C LYS A 2 10.94 -6.02 29.49
N ASN A 3 11.91 -5.34 30.08
CA ASN A 3 11.69 -4.09 30.81
C ASN A 3 11.26 -2.92 29.91
N TYR A 4 11.62 -2.97 28.61
CA TYR A 4 11.20 -1.95 27.65
C TYR A 4 9.80 -2.20 27.05
N LEU A 5 9.10 -3.29 27.40
CA LEU A 5 7.77 -3.59 26.87
C LEU A 5 6.67 -3.16 27.86
N VAL A 6 5.63 -2.51 27.33
CA VAL A 6 4.47 -2.05 28.11
C VAL A 6 3.18 -2.55 27.46
N ASN A 7 2.24 -3.02 28.30
CA ASN A 7 0.89 -3.36 27.85
C ASN A 7 0.09 -2.08 27.58
N LYS A 8 -0.20 -1.81 26.32
CA LYS A 8 -0.89 -0.58 25.90
C LYS A 8 -2.34 -0.52 26.36
N LYS A 9 -2.97 -1.67 26.67
CA LYS A 9 -4.30 -1.69 27.31
C LYS A 9 -4.32 -0.94 28.64
N ASP A 10 -3.27 -1.08 29.43
CA ASP A 10 -3.20 -0.44 30.75
C ASP A 10 -2.90 1.06 30.62
N THR A 11 -2.06 1.44 29.65
CA THR A 11 -1.91 2.85 29.22
C THR A 11 -3.26 3.45 28.81
N ASN A 12 -4.08 2.71 28.05
CA ASN A 12 -5.42 3.16 27.62
C ASN A 12 -6.32 3.47 28.81
N LYS A 13 -6.40 2.53 29.76
CA LYS A 13 -7.26 2.66 30.93
C LYS A 13 -6.93 3.94 31.68
N GLN A 14 -5.64 4.21 31.92
CA GLN A 14 -5.21 5.42 32.63
C GLN A 14 -5.57 6.71 31.87
N LEU A 15 -5.38 6.74 30.53
CA LEU A 15 -5.78 7.89 29.71
C LEU A 15 -7.29 8.13 29.69
N LYS A 16 -8.10 7.07 29.73
CA LYS A 16 -9.56 7.19 29.85
C LYS A 16 -9.98 7.86 31.17
N TYR A 17 -9.29 7.56 32.27
CA TYR A 17 -9.58 8.16 33.58
C TYR A 17 -9.02 9.57 33.75
N ASN A 18 -7.90 9.91 33.09
CA ASN A 18 -7.29 11.23 33.18
C ASN A 18 -6.83 11.76 31.81
N LYS A 19 -7.67 12.61 31.22
CA LYS A 19 -7.44 13.23 29.90
C LYS A 19 -6.28 14.23 29.86
N ILE A 20 -5.78 14.67 31.01
CA ILE A 20 -4.67 15.64 31.09
C ILE A 20 -3.33 14.93 30.91
N LEU A 21 -3.23 13.64 31.26
CA LEU A 21 -2.00 12.87 31.11
C LEU A 21 -1.62 12.69 29.63
N ASN A 22 -0.32 12.58 29.40
CA ASN A 22 0.28 12.14 28.14
C ASN A 22 0.86 10.73 28.32
N VAL A 23 1.10 10.01 27.22
CA VAL A 23 1.59 8.61 27.27
C VAL A 23 2.96 8.54 27.96
N MET A 24 3.84 9.51 27.70
CA MET A 24 5.14 9.65 28.36
C MET A 24 5.04 9.72 29.88
N ASP A 25 4.00 10.39 30.41
CA ASP A 25 3.82 10.55 31.85
C ASP A 25 3.32 9.27 32.52
N ILE A 26 2.51 8.49 31.80
CA ILE A 26 1.94 7.22 32.29
C ILE A 26 3.00 6.12 32.29
N GLU A 27 3.78 6.04 31.23
CA GLU A 27 4.79 4.99 31.03
C GLU A 27 6.17 5.41 31.54
N LYS A 28 6.23 6.27 32.57
CA LYS A 28 7.50 6.68 33.19
C LYS A 28 8.30 5.47 33.62
N ILE A 29 9.60 5.52 33.34
CA ILE A 29 10.52 4.43 33.65
C ILE A 29 11.80 4.98 34.26
N GLU A 30 12.30 4.29 35.29
CA GLU A 30 13.61 4.54 35.87
C GLU A 30 14.68 3.78 35.07
N ASN A 31 15.95 4.22 35.14
CA ASN A 31 17.08 3.56 34.47
C ASN A 31 16.93 3.39 32.95
N ILE A 32 16.39 4.41 32.26
CA ILE A 32 16.17 4.40 30.81
C ILE A 32 17.42 4.02 29.99
N GLU A 33 18.63 4.39 30.43
CA GLU A 33 19.87 4.09 29.70
C GLU A 33 20.14 2.59 29.60
N GLU A 34 20.03 1.85 30.71
CA GLU A 34 20.25 0.40 30.75
C GLU A 34 19.19 -0.31 29.91
N ILE A 35 17.92 0.06 30.09
CA ILE A 35 16.79 -0.50 29.34
C ILE A 35 16.91 -0.24 27.84
N TYR A 36 17.46 0.91 27.45
CA TYR A 36 17.67 1.27 26.06
C TYR A 36 18.80 0.46 25.40
N ILE A 37 19.86 0.13 26.15
CA ILE A 37 20.93 -0.77 25.69
C ILE A 37 20.34 -2.15 25.39
N ASP A 38 19.60 -2.73 26.35
CA ASP A 38 18.94 -4.03 26.18
C ASP A 38 17.99 -4.03 24.97
N PHE A 39 17.17 -2.97 24.86
CA PHE A 39 16.25 -2.79 23.72
C PHE A 39 17.00 -2.82 22.39
N LYS A 40 18.11 -2.10 22.27
CA LYS A 40 18.91 -2.02 21.04
C LYS A 40 19.52 -3.36 20.64
N GLU A 41 20.07 -4.09 21.59
CA GLU A 41 20.69 -5.39 21.31
C GLU A 41 19.67 -6.36 20.71
N GLU A 42 18.45 -6.34 21.24
CA GLU A 42 17.39 -7.19 20.74
C GLU A 42 16.74 -6.68 19.46
N TRP A 43 16.60 -5.36 19.32
CA TRP A 43 16.06 -4.71 18.13
C TRP A 43 16.82 -5.16 16.87
N LYS A 44 18.15 -5.28 16.95
CA LYS A 44 19.00 -5.77 15.85
C LYS A 44 18.64 -7.18 15.37
N ASN A 45 18.11 -8.02 16.26
CA ASN A 45 17.79 -9.42 15.97
C ASN A 45 16.35 -9.61 15.46
N LEU A 46 15.54 -8.54 15.43
CA LEU A 46 14.15 -8.62 14.95
C LEU A 46 14.10 -8.62 13.42
N SER A 47 13.20 -9.43 12.87
CA SER A 47 12.85 -9.34 11.45
C SER A 47 12.17 -8.02 11.12
N LEU A 48 12.13 -7.64 9.84
CA LEU A 48 11.47 -6.41 9.41
C LEU A 48 10.00 -6.36 9.87
N VAL A 49 9.26 -7.46 9.72
CA VAL A 49 7.86 -7.55 10.15
C VAL A 49 7.72 -7.39 11.66
N GLN A 50 8.62 -7.99 12.44
CA GLN A 50 8.62 -7.84 13.91
C GLN A 50 8.91 -6.40 14.34
N LYS A 51 9.84 -5.72 13.66
CA LYS A 51 10.13 -4.28 13.89
C LYS A 51 8.90 -3.42 13.60
N VAL A 52 8.26 -3.63 12.44
CA VAL A 52 7.02 -2.93 12.05
C VAL A 52 5.91 -3.15 13.09
N ASP A 53 5.66 -4.40 13.47
CA ASP A 53 4.63 -4.76 14.42
C ASP A 53 4.89 -4.12 15.78
N LEU A 54 6.15 -4.12 16.24
CA LEU A 54 6.54 -3.55 17.51
C LEU A 54 6.40 -2.01 17.52
N LEU A 55 6.78 -1.32 16.44
CA LEU A 55 6.56 0.13 16.29
C LEU A 55 5.07 0.48 16.33
N ILE A 56 4.25 -0.22 15.56
CA ILE A 56 2.79 0.01 15.51
C ILE A 56 2.13 -0.27 16.86
N ASN A 57 2.50 -1.36 17.52
CA ASN A 57 2.02 -1.68 18.87
C ASN A 57 2.42 -0.58 19.85
N SER A 58 3.59 0.03 19.71
CA SER A 58 4.05 1.13 20.56
C SER A 58 3.16 2.37 20.49
N LEU A 59 2.53 2.60 19.33
CA LEU A 59 1.52 3.65 19.11
C LEU A 59 0.14 3.28 19.69
N GLY A 60 -0.01 2.10 20.30
CA GLY A 60 -1.25 1.61 20.88
C GLY A 60 -2.18 0.90 19.88
N LYS A 61 -1.73 0.60 18.66
CA LYS A 61 -2.53 -0.08 17.64
C LYS A 61 -2.26 -1.59 17.64
N ASN A 62 -3.23 -2.40 17.21
CA ASN A 62 -3.03 -3.86 17.09
C ASN A 62 -2.45 -4.24 15.73
N SER A 63 -1.12 -4.27 15.61
CA SER A 63 -0.44 -4.63 14.36
C SER A 63 -0.87 -5.98 13.78
N LYS A 64 -1.24 -6.95 14.62
CA LYS A 64 -1.67 -8.28 14.16
C LYS A 64 -3.00 -8.27 13.40
N LYS A 65 -3.84 -7.28 13.68
CA LYS A 65 -5.11 -7.10 12.98
C LYS A 65 -4.96 -6.24 11.74
N MET A 66 -3.89 -5.44 11.62
CA MET A 66 -3.72 -4.44 10.58
C MET A 66 -3.32 -5.05 9.24
N LEU A 67 -3.94 -4.55 8.17
CA LEU A 67 -3.61 -4.90 6.81
C LEU A 67 -2.29 -4.22 6.40
N PRO A 68 -1.55 -4.76 5.41
CA PRO A 68 -0.25 -4.25 4.97
C PRO A 68 -0.23 -2.76 4.65
N ILE A 69 -1.24 -2.25 3.93
CA ILE A 69 -1.31 -0.83 3.57
C ILE A 69 -1.56 0.05 4.81
N GLU A 70 -2.33 -0.45 5.79
CA GLU A 70 -2.53 0.26 7.05
C GLU A 70 -1.20 0.36 7.81
N LYS A 71 -0.40 -0.73 7.84
CA LYS A 71 0.93 -0.72 8.46
C LYS A 71 1.86 0.30 7.78
N ILE A 72 1.88 0.35 6.45
CA ILE A 72 2.65 1.34 5.68
C ILE A 72 2.23 2.76 6.05
N ILE A 73 0.93 3.05 6.05
CA ILE A 73 0.42 4.40 6.39
C ILE A 73 0.84 4.79 7.81
N GLN A 74 0.80 3.85 8.76
CA GLN A 74 1.28 4.09 10.12
C GLN A 74 2.77 4.42 10.18
N LEU A 75 3.61 3.64 9.50
CA LEU A 75 5.05 3.89 9.45
C LEU A 75 5.36 5.26 8.84
N VAL A 76 4.75 5.60 7.70
CA VAL A 76 4.98 6.91 7.06
C VAL A 76 4.50 8.04 7.95
N SER A 77 3.40 7.87 8.69
CA SER A 77 2.90 8.88 9.62
C SER A 77 3.81 9.16 10.83
N ILE A 78 4.80 8.30 11.11
CA ILE A 78 5.78 8.53 12.19
C ILE A 78 7.18 8.90 11.68
N ILE A 79 7.39 8.95 10.37
CA ILE A 79 8.65 9.42 9.77
C ILE A 79 9.06 10.81 10.28
N PRO A 80 8.16 11.79 10.46
CA PRO A 80 8.53 13.12 10.97
C PRO A 80 9.25 13.12 12.32
N PHE A 81 9.18 12.02 13.09
CA PHE A 81 9.90 11.88 14.36
C PHE A 81 11.35 11.39 14.21
N VAL A 82 11.73 10.88 13.04
CA VAL A 82 13.08 10.36 12.73
C VAL A 82 13.73 11.02 11.51
N GLU A 83 12.97 11.80 10.74
CA GLU A 83 13.42 12.55 9.59
C GLU A 83 12.85 13.97 9.63
N TYR A 84 13.75 14.95 9.68
CA TYR A 84 13.40 16.36 9.71
C TYR A 84 12.73 16.81 8.40
N SER A 85 12.04 17.95 8.45
CA SER A 85 11.44 18.59 7.27
C SER A 85 10.55 17.64 6.43
N THR A 86 9.92 16.66 7.07
CA THR A 86 9.00 15.73 6.43
C THR A 86 7.57 16.21 6.61
N HIS A 87 7.05 16.90 5.59
CA HIS A 87 5.73 17.50 5.64
C HIS A 87 4.66 16.54 5.12
N ILE A 88 3.60 16.31 5.90
CA ILE A 88 2.59 15.28 5.61
C ILE A 88 1.19 15.87 5.60
N SER A 89 0.41 15.58 4.57
CA SER A 89 -1.05 15.71 4.58
C SER A 89 -1.68 14.37 4.96
N TYR A 90 -2.23 14.32 6.17
CA TYR A 90 -2.94 13.16 6.70
C TYR A 90 -4.44 13.43 6.69
N THR A 91 -5.04 13.27 5.52
CA THR A 91 -6.50 13.31 5.34
C THR A 91 -7.06 11.89 5.45
N SER A 92 -8.05 11.67 6.30
CA SER A 92 -8.66 10.35 6.48
C SER A 92 -10.17 10.46 6.74
N PRO A 93 -10.92 9.36 6.72
CA PRO A 93 -12.22 9.31 7.38
C PRO A 93 -12.12 9.71 8.86
N PHE A 94 -13.26 10.07 9.46
CA PHE A 94 -13.32 10.49 10.86
C PHE A 94 -12.79 9.41 11.82
N SER A 95 -12.37 9.84 13.02
CA SER A 95 -12.08 8.94 14.16
C SER A 95 -10.86 8.00 14.04
N GLN A 96 -9.88 8.32 13.17
CA GLN A 96 -8.63 7.54 13.00
C GLN A 96 -7.51 7.85 14.02
N GLY A 97 -7.81 8.61 15.07
CA GLY A 97 -6.83 8.95 16.13
C GLY A 97 -5.67 9.87 15.70
N LYS A 98 -5.76 10.53 14.54
CA LYS A 98 -4.69 11.40 14.00
C LYS A 98 -4.18 12.42 15.02
N THR A 99 -5.09 13.19 15.61
CA THR A 99 -4.80 14.21 16.63
C THR A 99 -4.08 13.61 17.83
N PHE A 100 -4.54 12.46 18.30
CA PHE A 100 -3.98 11.80 19.47
C PHE A 100 -2.51 11.41 19.25
N GLN A 101 -2.17 10.91 18.06
CA GLN A 101 -0.79 10.54 17.71
C GLN A 101 0.18 11.71 17.88
N TYR A 102 -0.19 12.90 17.41
CA TYR A 102 0.67 14.09 17.46
C TYR A 102 0.51 14.94 18.73
N SER A 103 -0.50 14.71 19.57
CA SER A 103 -0.70 15.50 20.80
C SER A 103 -0.34 14.76 22.08
N LYS A 104 -0.43 13.42 22.10
CA LYS A 104 -0.40 12.63 23.34
C LYS A 104 0.70 11.59 23.40
N ILE A 105 1.21 11.13 22.26
CA ILE A 105 2.20 10.04 22.21
C ILE A 105 3.61 10.57 22.45
N PHE A 106 4.07 11.54 21.66
CA PHE A 106 5.44 12.06 21.71
C PHE A 106 5.49 13.51 22.21
N PRO A 107 6.56 13.92 22.93
CA PRO A 107 6.64 15.25 23.55
C PRO A 107 7.10 16.36 22.59
N ASN A 108 7.77 16.03 21.49
CA ASN A 108 8.38 17.02 20.58
C ASN A 108 7.42 17.57 19.53
N SER A 109 6.13 17.27 19.64
CA SER A 109 5.10 17.70 18.71
C SER A 109 4.11 18.66 19.36
N LYS A 110 3.70 19.68 18.60
CA LYS A 110 2.66 20.64 19.00
C LYS A 110 1.48 20.55 18.06
N VAL A 111 0.31 20.23 18.60
CA VAL A 111 -0.96 20.31 17.86
C VAL A 111 -1.59 21.69 18.02
N ILE A 112 -2.08 22.24 16.92
CA ILE A 112 -2.82 23.50 16.82
C ILE A 112 -4.22 23.18 16.31
N SER A 113 -5.23 23.49 17.11
CA SER A 113 -6.65 23.23 16.79
C SER A 113 -7.47 24.51 16.56
N SER A 114 -6.82 25.68 16.55
CA SER A 114 -7.45 26.98 16.29
C SER A 114 -6.63 27.80 15.30
N GLY A 115 -7.23 28.83 14.71
CA GLY A 115 -6.50 29.75 13.81
C GLY A 115 -5.21 30.29 14.43
N ILE A 116 -4.16 30.36 13.62
CA ILE A 116 -2.85 30.90 14.01
C ILE A 116 -2.45 32.03 13.08
N THR A 117 -1.76 33.04 13.61
CA THR A 117 -1.21 34.14 12.80
C THR A 117 0.15 33.75 12.24
N GLU A 118 0.54 34.35 11.11
CA GLU A 118 1.87 34.17 10.52
C GLU A 118 2.99 34.47 11.53
N ALA A 119 2.84 35.55 12.32
CA ALA A 119 3.81 35.94 13.34
C ALA A 119 3.99 34.88 14.44
N ALA A 120 2.89 34.26 14.90
CA ALA A 120 2.95 33.21 15.93
C ALA A 120 3.52 31.89 15.39
N LEU A 121 3.39 31.65 14.08
CA LEU A 121 3.93 30.47 13.41
C LEU A 121 5.43 30.62 13.10
N PHE A 122 5.84 31.78 12.58
CA PHE A 122 7.17 32.04 12.04
C PHE A 122 8.03 32.97 12.90
N TYR A 123 7.79 34.28 12.82
CA TYR A 123 8.54 35.29 13.55
C TYR A 123 7.67 36.53 13.82
N ASP A 124 7.55 36.89 15.08
CA ASP A 124 6.87 38.11 15.51
C ASP A 124 7.88 39.28 15.49
N LYS A 125 7.75 40.15 14.49
CA LYS A 125 8.60 41.34 14.31
C LYS A 125 8.46 42.33 15.47
N ASN A 126 7.27 42.46 16.06
CA ASN A 126 7.03 43.41 17.13
C ASN A 126 7.70 42.97 18.43
N LYS A 127 7.75 41.66 18.67
CA LYS A 127 8.38 41.05 19.86
C LYS A 127 9.82 40.60 19.62
N SER A 128 10.29 40.64 18.37
CA SER A 128 11.57 40.07 17.94
C SER A 128 11.77 38.62 18.41
N LYS A 129 10.73 37.78 18.28
CA LYS A 129 10.73 36.40 18.77
C LYS A 129 10.28 35.44 17.69
N PHE A 130 10.96 34.31 17.55
CA PHE A 130 10.50 33.20 16.71
C PHE A 130 9.22 32.57 17.25
N GLY A 131 8.41 32.09 16.31
CA GLY A 131 7.19 31.36 16.55
C GLY A 131 7.42 29.87 16.78
N ILE A 132 6.32 29.14 16.87
CA ILE A 132 6.30 27.73 17.28
C ILE A 132 7.08 26.79 16.35
N LEU A 133 7.30 27.13 15.08
CA LEU A 133 8.11 26.33 14.17
C LEU A 133 9.60 26.30 14.57
N LYS A 134 10.05 27.21 15.43
CA LYS A 134 11.39 27.15 16.03
C LYS A 134 11.44 26.29 17.30
N ASP A 135 10.32 26.19 18.00
CA ASP A 135 10.24 25.60 19.34
C ASP A 135 9.95 24.09 19.33
N TYR A 136 9.42 23.54 18.23
CA TYR A 136 9.00 22.14 18.14
C TYR A 136 9.52 21.46 16.87
N ASP A 137 9.90 20.18 16.99
CA ASP A 137 10.31 19.35 15.85
C ASP A 137 9.15 19.08 14.90
N ILE A 138 7.92 19.04 15.42
CA ILE A 138 6.71 18.78 14.62
C ILE A 138 5.62 19.75 15.04
N VAL A 139 5.04 20.43 14.06
CA VAL A 139 3.84 21.25 14.24
C VAL A 139 2.70 20.65 13.42
N ALA A 140 1.64 20.20 14.10
CA ALA A 140 0.49 19.56 13.49
C ALA A 140 -0.74 20.48 13.55
N PHE A 141 -1.36 20.74 12.41
CA PHE A 141 -2.64 21.42 12.31
C PHE A 141 -3.75 20.38 12.38
N ASP A 142 -4.56 20.40 13.44
CA ASP A 142 -5.61 19.42 13.71
C ASP A 142 -6.78 19.50 12.71
N ASP A 143 -6.98 20.70 12.20
CA ASP A 143 -7.86 21.00 11.08
C ASP A 143 -7.13 21.97 10.15
N VAL A 144 -6.99 21.61 8.88
CA VAL A 144 -6.38 22.48 7.87
C VAL A 144 -7.12 23.80 7.69
N GLN A 145 -8.40 23.87 8.08
CA GLN A 145 -9.16 25.12 8.13
C GLN A 145 -8.60 26.12 9.18
N CYS A 146 -7.74 25.68 10.10
CA CYS A 146 -6.98 26.60 10.95
C CYS A 146 -6.03 27.51 10.14
N LEU A 147 -5.76 27.17 8.88
CA LEU A 147 -4.91 27.91 7.95
C LEU A 147 -5.69 28.81 6.98
N ASN A 148 -6.96 29.15 7.29
CA ASN A 148 -7.92 29.85 6.42
C ASN A 148 -7.55 31.28 5.95
N ASN A 149 -6.29 31.69 6.07
CA ASN A 149 -5.84 32.95 5.51
C ASN A 149 -4.80 32.70 4.41
N ASP A 150 -5.20 32.95 3.16
CA ASP A 150 -4.32 32.88 1.99
C ASP A 150 -3.05 33.75 2.14
N SER A 151 -3.04 34.74 3.03
CA SER A 151 -1.85 35.53 3.33
C SER A 151 -0.69 34.68 3.89
N ILE A 152 -0.96 33.60 4.63
CA ILE A 152 0.07 32.75 5.24
C ILE A 152 0.61 31.73 4.23
N ALA A 153 -0.15 31.39 3.18
CA ALA A 153 0.18 30.33 2.25
C ALA A 153 1.56 30.51 1.60
N SER A 154 1.88 31.75 1.21
CA SER A 154 3.18 32.10 0.64
C SER A 154 4.32 31.77 1.61
N SER A 155 4.20 32.15 2.89
CA SER A 155 5.22 31.90 3.92
C SER A 155 5.35 30.40 4.24
N ILE A 156 4.24 29.66 4.20
CA ILE A 156 4.27 28.21 4.28
C ILE A 156 5.02 27.61 3.09
N TYR A 157 4.82 28.08 1.85
CA TYR A 157 5.56 27.52 0.70
C TYR A 157 7.07 27.69 0.82
N ASP A 158 7.52 28.86 1.26
CA ASP A 158 8.93 29.12 1.48
C ASP A 158 9.48 28.21 2.57
N PHE A 159 8.75 28.08 3.68
CA PHE A 159 9.14 27.21 4.78
C PHE A 159 9.23 25.74 4.36
N LEU A 160 8.19 25.19 3.72
CA LEU A 160 8.19 23.82 3.21
C LEU A 160 9.33 23.58 2.19
N SER A 161 9.87 24.63 1.58
CA SER A 161 10.97 24.53 0.61
C SER A 161 12.36 24.65 1.24
N SER A 162 12.50 25.36 2.35
CA SER A 162 13.80 25.85 2.83
C SER A 162 13.97 25.85 4.35
N GLY A 163 12.89 25.64 5.10
CA GLY A 163 12.86 25.80 6.56
C GLY A 163 12.95 27.24 7.05
N ASN A 164 12.90 28.24 6.16
CA ASN A 164 13.07 29.65 6.52
C ASN A 164 11.95 30.18 7.42
N LEU A 165 12.32 30.75 8.57
CA LEU A 165 11.40 31.36 9.54
C LEU A 165 11.26 32.88 9.41
N SER A 166 12.09 33.52 8.59
CA SER A 166 12.11 34.97 8.40
C SER A 166 12.07 35.32 6.92
N ARG A 167 11.28 36.33 6.57
CA ARG A 167 11.19 36.92 5.21
C ARG A 167 11.72 38.35 5.12
N SER A 168 12.34 38.85 6.19
CA SER A 168 12.74 40.25 6.29
C SER A 168 14.25 40.37 6.23
N ASN A 169 14.75 41.23 5.34
CA ASN A 169 16.18 41.51 5.15
C ASN A 169 16.93 42.03 6.41
N ASN A 170 16.20 42.36 7.48
CA ASN A 170 16.73 42.94 8.73
C ASN A 170 16.63 41.97 9.93
N VAL A 171 16.18 40.73 9.72
CA VAL A 171 16.12 39.68 10.77
C VAL A 171 17.18 38.66 10.42
N MET A 172 17.92 38.17 11.42
CA MET A 172 18.89 37.10 11.21
C MET A 172 18.18 35.90 10.59
N ASP A 173 18.66 35.46 9.43
CA ASP A 173 18.13 34.27 8.75
C ASP A 173 18.22 33.10 9.73
N SER A 174 17.05 32.57 10.11
CA SER A 174 16.95 31.38 10.93
C SER A 174 16.18 30.31 10.18
N ILE A 175 16.83 29.17 10.04
CA ILE A 175 16.25 27.96 9.50
C ILE A 175 15.71 27.13 10.66
N SER A 176 14.61 26.41 10.40
CA SER A 176 14.13 25.32 11.23
C SER A 176 13.97 24.05 10.40
N CYS A 177 14.20 22.93 11.06
CA CYS A 177 14.04 21.59 10.53
C CYS A 177 12.65 20.99 10.89
N SER A 178 11.75 21.82 11.42
CA SER A 178 10.43 21.38 11.87
C SER A 178 9.58 20.83 10.74
N SER A 179 8.96 19.68 10.99
CA SER A 179 7.99 19.06 10.10
C SER A 179 6.60 19.67 10.33
N ILE A 180 5.84 19.85 9.25
CA ILE A 180 4.46 20.35 9.32
C ILE A 180 3.51 19.23 8.92
N ILE A 181 2.56 18.93 9.80
CA ILE A 181 1.55 17.91 9.57
C ILE A 181 0.18 18.56 9.42
N PHE A 182 -0.48 18.28 8.31
CA PHE A 182 -1.81 18.79 7.99
C PHE A 182 -2.83 17.68 8.22
N LEU A 183 -3.55 17.73 9.34
CA LEU A 183 -4.60 16.77 9.67
C LEU A 183 -5.94 17.30 9.15
N SER A 184 -6.68 16.46 8.45
CA SER A 184 -8.03 16.81 7.99
C SER A 184 -8.90 15.58 7.79
N ASN A 185 -10.18 15.81 7.52
CA ASN A 185 -11.14 14.78 7.17
C ASN A 185 -11.72 15.06 5.79
N TYR A 186 -11.99 14.00 5.02
CA TYR A 186 -12.75 14.12 3.78
C TYR A 186 -14.21 14.49 4.08
N THR A 187 -14.85 15.24 3.18
CA THR A 187 -16.29 15.44 3.18
C THR A 187 -17.02 14.12 2.92
N GLU A 188 -18.29 14.05 3.29
CA GLU A 188 -19.12 12.86 3.04
C GLU A 188 -19.20 12.52 1.53
N GLU A 189 -19.23 13.53 0.66
CA GLU A 189 -19.26 13.34 -0.79
C GLU A 189 -17.98 12.67 -1.29
N THR A 190 -16.82 13.17 -0.90
CA THR A 190 -15.54 12.59 -1.31
C THR A 190 -15.29 11.23 -0.68
N GLN A 191 -15.74 10.99 0.57
CA GLN A 191 -15.73 9.65 1.16
C GLN A 191 -16.53 8.67 0.31
N LYS A 192 -17.75 9.01 -0.11
CA LYS A 192 -18.58 8.18 -0.99
C LYS A 192 -17.91 7.89 -2.34
N LYS A 193 -17.25 8.89 -2.96
CA LYS A 193 -16.50 8.69 -4.21
C LYS A 193 -15.33 7.71 -4.02
N LEU A 194 -14.56 7.88 -2.93
CA LEU A 194 -13.45 7.00 -2.57
C LEU A 194 -13.91 5.59 -2.18
N GLU A 195 -15.09 5.44 -1.58
CA GLU A 195 -15.68 4.13 -1.27
C GLU A 195 -16.03 3.35 -2.53
N ASN A 196 -16.55 4.03 -3.55
CA ASN A 196 -16.92 3.41 -4.81
C ASN A 196 -15.71 3.15 -5.71
N ASN A 197 -14.75 4.08 -5.76
CA ASN A 197 -13.60 4.05 -6.67
C ASN A 197 -12.29 4.43 -5.96
N PRO A 198 -11.82 3.64 -4.98
CA PRO A 198 -10.68 4.02 -4.14
C PRO A 198 -9.36 4.21 -4.89
N TYR A 199 -9.20 3.61 -6.07
CA TYR A 199 -7.95 3.66 -6.82
C TYR A 199 -8.04 4.53 -8.09
N PHE A 200 -9.21 5.09 -8.40
CA PHE A 200 -9.46 5.93 -9.58
C PHE A 200 -9.90 7.32 -9.13
N LEU A 201 -8.95 8.24 -9.12
CA LEU A 201 -9.03 9.55 -8.48
C LEU A 201 -9.36 10.70 -9.44
N LYS A 202 -9.70 10.39 -10.70
CA LYS A 202 -9.95 11.39 -11.76
C LYS A 202 -10.94 12.49 -11.32
N ASP A 203 -11.99 12.10 -10.59
CA ASP A 203 -13.05 13.01 -10.11
C ASP A 203 -12.97 13.25 -8.59
N VAL A 204 -11.81 12.99 -7.99
CA VAL A 204 -11.56 13.11 -6.54
C VAL A 204 -10.43 14.09 -6.27
N ASN A 205 -10.71 15.15 -5.53
CA ASN A 205 -9.69 16.07 -5.03
C ASN A 205 -9.26 15.66 -3.61
N LEU A 206 -8.09 15.02 -3.48
CA LEU A 206 -7.58 14.58 -2.17
C LEU A 206 -7.24 15.74 -1.21
N LEU A 207 -7.08 16.95 -1.74
CA LEU A 207 -6.83 18.17 -0.97
C LEU A 207 -8.07 19.09 -0.91
N GLU A 208 -9.27 18.57 -1.16
CA GLU A 208 -10.52 19.34 -1.00
C GLU A 208 -10.68 20.07 0.34
N PRO A 209 -10.16 19.59 1.49
CA PRO A 209 -10.35 20.31 2.75
C PRO A 209 -9.50 21.58 2.85
N PHE A 210 -8.49 21.73 1.98
CA PHE A 210 -7.57 22.86 1.97
C PHE A 210 -8.14 24.03 1.16
N SER A 211 -7.72 25.27 1.49
CA SER A 211 -8.06 26.44 0.66
C SER A 211 -7.42 26.37 -0.73
N ASP A 212 -7.95 27.15 -1.68
CA ASP A 212 -7.48 27.18 -3.07
C ASP A 212 -5.97 27.44 -3.20
N SER A 213 -5.40 28.25 -2.32
CA SER A 213 -3.95 28.46 -2.29
C SER A 213 -3.22 27.14 -2.08
N PHE A 214 -3.59 26.38 -1.05
CA PHE A 214 -3.01 25.09 -0.70
C PHE A 214 -3.42 23.94 -1.63
N GLN A 215 -4.14 24.19 -2.72
CA GLN A 215 -4.40 23.19 -3.77
C GLN A 215 -3.49 23.35 -5.00
N LYS A 216 -2.63 24.37 -5.02
CA LYS A 216 -1.70 24.65 -6.13
C LYS A 216 -0.55 23.63 -6.19
N GLU A 217 0.01 23.42 -7.39
CA GLU A 217 1.18 22.53 -7.61
C GLU A 217 2.37 22.91 -6.72
N ALA A 218 2.55 24.19 -6.41
CA ALA A 218 3.59 24.67 -5.49
C ALA A 218 3.44 24.07 -4.07
N PHE A 219 2.23 23.92 -3.56
CA PHE A 219 2.01 23.26 -2.27
C PHE A 219 2.13 21.75 -2.39
N LYS A 220 1.39 21.17 -3.37
CA LYS A 220 1.34 19.72 -3.60
C LYS A 220 2.72 19.07 -3.73
N SER A 221 3.67 19.76 -4.37
CA SER A 221 5.03 19.24 -4.58
C SER A 221 5.91 19.21 -3.33
N ARG A 222 5.45 19.77 -2.21
CA ARG A 222 6.22 19.92 -0.96
C ARG A 222 5.63 19.16 0.23
N ILE A 223 4.60 18.36 -0.01
CA ILE A 223 3.97 17.53 1.01
C ILE A 223 3.85 16.09 0.52
N VAL A 224 3.87 15.15 1.46
CA VAL A 224 3.51 13.76 1.23
C VAL A 224 2.02 13.59 1.54
N VAL A 225 1.21 13.12 0.60
CA VAL A 225 -0.21 12.85 0.83
C VAL A 225 -0.39 11.38 1.22
N LEU A 226 -0.92 11.13 2.42
CA LEU A 226 -1.22 9.77 2.87
C LEU A 226 -2.58 9.30 2.33
N PRO A 227 -2.67 8.14 1.65
CA PRO A 227 -3.93 7.57 1.18
C PRO A 227 -4.70 6.89 2.33
N ALA A 228 -4.95 7.61 3.43
CA ALA A 228 -5.54 7.03 4.64
C ALA A 228 -7.01 6.60 4.50
N TYR A 229 -7.68 6.97 3.40
CA TYR A 229 -8.98 6.40 3.05
C TYR A 229 -8.92 4.89 2.75
N LEU A 230 -7.74 4.31 2.49
CA LEU A 230 -7.54 2.87 2.33
C LEU A 230 -7.58 2.10 3.68
N MET A 231 -7.49 2.82 4.81
CA MET A 231 -7.55 2.22 6.14
C MET A 231 -8.99 1.94 6.58
N ARG A 232 -9.16 0.91 7.43
CA ARG A 232 -10.40 0.65 8.16
C ARG A 232 -10.59 1.63 9.31
N ASP A 233 -11.85 1.83 9.68
CA ASP A 233 -12.25 2.75 10.75
C ASP A 233 -11.93 2.21 12.16
N GLU A 234 -11.71 0.90 12.28
CA GLU A 234 -11.45 0.20 13.55
C GLU A 234 -10.01 0.36 14.09
N ASN A 235 -9.17 1.18 13.44
CA ASN A 235 -7.79 1.45 13.88
C ASN A 235 -7.74 2.49 15.01
N PHE A 236 -8.58 2.31 16.04
CA PHE A 236 -8.62 3.18 17.20
C PHE A 236 -7.28 3.19 17.91
N ILE A 237 -6.85 4.38 18.34
CA ILE A 237 -5.63 4.50 19.13
C ILE A 237 -5.93 4.07 20.57
N ILE A 238 -5.09 3.15 21.00
CA ILE A 238 -5.02 2.35 22.22
C ILE A 238 -6.06 1.23 22.30
N SER A 239 -5.61 0.05 21.90
CA SER A 239 -6.34 -1.20 21.98
C SER A 239 -6.92 -1.45 23.38
N GLU A 240 -8.10 -2.06 23.43
CA GLU A 240 -8.68 -2.62 24.66
C GLU A 240 -8.19 -4.06 24.92
N GLU A 241 -7.41 -4.61 23.99
CA GLU A 241 -6.79 -5.92 24.06
C GLU A 241 -5.37 -5.82 24.60
N ASP A 242 -4.86 -6.90 25.18
CA ASP A 242 -3.50 -6.98 25.70
C ASP A 242 -2.50 -6.97 24.56
N ILE A 243 -1.82 -5.83 24.39
CA ILE A 243 -0.87 -5.57 23.30
C ILE A 243 0.38 -4.96 23.89
N TYR A 244 1.51 -5.60 23.60
CA TYR A 244 2.80 -5.15 24.08
C TYR A 244 3.52 -4.35 23.01
N GLY A 245 3.79 -3.09 23.33
CA GLY A 245 4.61 -2.18 22.53
C GLY A 245 5.82 -1.70 23.34
N ILE A 246 6.75 -1.02 22.69
CA ILE A 246 7.89 -0.36 23.34
C ILE A 246 7.35 0.72 24.28
N ASN A 247 7.95 0.82 25.46
CA ASN A 247 7.76 1.92 26.38
C ASN A 247 8.06 3.23 25.65
N ILE A 248 7.15 4.19 25.73
CA ILE A 248 7.26 5.41 24.92
C ILE A 248 8.52 6.24 25.23
N ASN A 249 9.06 6.18 26.45
CA ASN A 249 10.30 6.87 26.80
C ASN A 249 11.50 6.25 26.06
N VAL A 250 11.54 4.92 25.99
CA VAL A 250 12.55 4.16 25.23
C VAL A 250 12.40 4.43 23.73
N LEU A 251 11.17 4.44 23.21
CA LEU A 251 10.90 4.74 21.80
C LEU A 251 11.25 6.18 21.42
N HIS A 252 10.96 7.15 22.30
CA HIS A 252 11.34 8.54 22.09
C HIS A 252 12.86 8.68 22.02
N LYS A 253 13.60 8.05 22.94
CA LYS A 253 15.08 8.01 22.90
C LYS A 253 15.59 7.36 21.62
N PHE A 254 14.98 6.26 21.16
CA PHE A 254 15.28 5.64 19.87
C PHE A 254 15.11 6.63 18.71
N PHE A 255 13.99 7.33 18.65
CA PHE A 255 13.73 8.32 17.60
C PHE A 255 14.71 9.49 17.65
N GLN A 256 15.05 10.02 18.83
CA GLN A 256 16.05 11.08 18.97
C GLN A 256 17.44 10.69 18.49
N GLU A 257 17.79 9.40 18.59
CA GLU A 257 19.04 8.91 18.01
C GLU A 257 18.94 8.78 16.49
N LYS A 258 17.87 8.16 15.98
CA LYS A 258 17.63 8.01 14.54
C LYS A 258 17.55 9.34 13.79
N LEU A 259 17.04 10.38 14.44
CA LEU A 259 16.95 11.73 13.90
C LEU A 259 18.33 12.36 13.62
N LYS A 260 19.39 11.91 14.31
CA LYS A 260 20.78 12.37 14.12
C LYS A 260 21.50 11.61 13.01
N GLU A 261 20.99 10.45 12.61
CA GLU A 261 21.54 9.67 11.51
C GLU A 261 21.19 10.33 10.17
N SER A 262 21.99 10.08 9.14
CA SER A 262 21.70 10.52 7.77
C SER A 262 21.85 9.33 6.83
N LEU A 263 20.85 9.09 5.97
CA LEU A 263 20.99 8.09 4.92
C LEU A 263 22.05 8.58 3.91
N PRO A 264 23.13 7.80 3.64
CA PRO A 264 24.15 8.22 2.70
C PRO A 264 23.54 8.53 1.32
N LEU A 265 23.89 9.67 0.72
CA LEU A 265 23.29 10.18 -0.53
C LEU A 265 23.45 9.26 -1.75
N PHE A 266 24.30 8.22 -1.67
CA PHE A 266 24.89 7.57 -2.83
C PHE A 266 24.04 6.45 -3.48
N LYS A 267 22.79 6.22 -3.05
CA LYS A 267 22.03 5.02 -3.48
C LYS A 267 20.65 5.29 -4.10
N ILE A 268 20.26 6.53 -4.34
CA ILE A 268 18.92 6.83 -4.86
C ILE A 268 18.99 7.63 -6.17
N GLU A 269 19.15 6.93 -7.29
CA GLU A 269 18.88 7.52 -8.60
C GLU A 269 17.36 7.65 -8.79
N LEU A 270 16.85 8.89 -8.71
CA LEU A 270 15.42 9.18 -8.87
C LEU A 270 15.12 9.74 -10.26
N SER A 271 14.24 9.08 -11.00
CA SER A 271 13.77 9.52 -12.33
C SER A 271 12.55 10.47 -12.25
N CYS A 272 12.43 11.26 -11.19
CA CYS A 272 11.28 12.13 -10.94
C CYS A 272 11.64 13.63 -11.02
N LYS A 273 10.61 14.50 -11.01
CA LYS A 273 10.78 15.96 -10.94
C LYS A 273 11.63 16.33 -9.72
N GLU A 274 12.61 17.23 -9.90
CA GLU A 274 13.55 17.65 -8.85
C GLU A 274 12.85 18.04 -7.53
N ARG A 275 11.72 18.74 -7.62
CA ARG A 275 10.93 19.17 -6.45
C ARG A 275 10.39 18.03 -5.60
N LEU A 276 10.19 16.84 -6.19
CA LEU A 276 9.65 15.67 -5.49
C LEU A 276 10.74 14.84 -4.81
N LYS A 277 12.01 15.01 -5.21
CA LYS A 277 13.14 14.21 -4.71
C LYS A 277 13.32 14.34 -3.21
N ASN A 278 13.14 15.53 -2.64
CA ASN A 278 13.28 15.75 -1.20
C ASN A 278 12.24 14.95 -0.40
N ASN A 279 10.98 14.93 -0.85
CA ASN A 279 9.94 14.14 -0.19
C ASN A 279 10.19 12.64 -0.34
N ILE A 280 10.66 12.21 -1.52
CA ILE A 280 11.01 10.80 -1.75
C ILE A 280 12.16 10.38 -0.83
N TYR A 281 13.24 11.18 -0.78
CA TYR A 281 14.35 10.96 0.14
C TYR A 281 13.87 10.90 1.59
N SER A 282 13.00 11.82 2.00
CA SER A 282 12.48 11.86 3.38
C SER A 282 11.74 10.58 3.76
N ILE A 283 10.91 10.05 2.85
CA ILE A 283 10.22 8.78 3.07
C ILE A 283 11.22 7.61 3.13
N VAL A 284 12.15 7.53 2.18
CA VAL A 284 13.13 6.44 2.10
C VAL A 284 14.06 6.46 3.31
N SER A 285 14.61 7.62 3.66
CA SER A 285 15.46 7.83 4.85
C SER A 285 14.70 7.50 6.12
N GLY A 286 13.47 8.01 6.27
CA GLY A 286 12.63 7.74 7.42
C GLY A 286 12.33 6.26 7.63
N LEU A 287 11.87 5.56 6.59
CA LEU A 287 11.63 4.11 6.66
C LEU A 287 12.91 3.33 6.93
N SER A 288 14.03 3.75 6.34
CA SER A 288 15.34 3.13 6.56
C SER A 288 15.78 3.25 8.01
N LYS A 289 15.72 4.46 8.59
CA LYS A 289 16.03 4.75 9.99
C LYS A 289 15.12 4.01 10.97
N LEU A 290 13.83 3.85 10.62
CA LEU A 290 12.87 3.13 11.45
C LEU A 290 13.13 1.62 11.45
N LEU A 291 13.64 1.02 10.38
CA LEU A 291 13.63 -0.43 10.19
C LEU A 291 15.04 -1.06 10.18
N PHE A 292 16.08 -0.27 9.95
CA PHE A 292 17.46 -0.73 9.85
C PHE A 292 18.38 -0.01 10.83
N ASP A 293 19.33 -0.77 11.38
CA ASP A 293 20.31 -0.27 12.33
C ASP A 293 21.55 0.27 11.62
N ASP A 294 22.02 -0.45 10.61
CA ASP A 294 23.09 -0.04 9.72
C ASP A 294 22.50 0.48 8.40
N LEU A 295 22.60 1.80 8.21
CA LEU A 295 22.09 2.49 7.02
C LEU A 295 22.99 2.32 5.79
N GLU A 296 24.22 1.84 5.97
CA GLU A 296 25.14 1.55 4.85
C GLU A 296 24.84 0.17 4.23
N SER A 297 24.39 -0.78 5.05
CA SER A 297 24.17 -2.18 4.68
C SER A 297 22.69 -2.56 4.48
N ILE A 298 21.81 -1.62 4.14
CA ILE A 298 20.40 -1.91 3.87
C ILE A 298 20.28 -2.85 2.66
N PRO A 299 19.56 -3.99 2.77
CA PRO A 299 19.35 -4.87 1.63
C PRO A 299 18.65 -4.14 0.48
N GLU A 300 19.20 -4.27 -0.73
CA GLU A 300 18.77 -3.51 -1.90
C GLU A 300 17.27 -3.68 -2.19
N LYS A 301 16.72 -4.88 -2.00
CA LYS A 301 15.28 -5.15 -2.16
C LYS A 301 14.40 -4.22 -1.32
N TYR A 302 14.80 -3.89 -0.09
CA TYR A 302 14.03 -3.00 0.78
C TYR A 302 14.21 -1.55 0.40
N LEU A 303 15.44 -1.15 0.08
CA LEU A 303 15.71 0.21 -0.38
C LEU A 303 14.90 0.53 -1.64
N GLN A 304 14.91 -0.37 -2.62
CA GLN A 304 14.11 -0.24 -3.85
C GLN A 304 12.60 -0.27 -3.57
N ALA A 305 12.13 -1.12 -2.66
CA ALA A 305 10.72 -1.11 -2.25
C ALA A 305 10.30 0.23 -1.64
N PHE A 306 11.16 0.83 -0.79
CA PHE A 306 10.90 2.13 -0.18
C PHE A 306 10.90 3.26 -1.22
N ILE A 307 11.80 3.22 -2.20
CA ILE A 307 11.83 4.18 -3.31
C ILE A 307 10.53 4.10 -4.11
N GLN A 308 10.13 2.90 -4.52
CA GLN A 308 8.90 2.68 -5.30
C GLN A 308 7.64 3.11 -4.54
N LEU A 309 7.59 2.86 -3.22
CA LEU A 309 6.53 3.35 -2.36
C LEU A 309 6.52 4.88 -2.29
N ALA A 310 7.68 5.47 -2.04
CA ALA A 310 7.84 6.91 -1.86
C ALA A 310 7.46 7.68 -3.13
N GLU A 311 7.87 7.20 -4.31
CA GLU A 311 7.45 7.74 -5.61
C GLU A 311 5.93 7.80 -5.71
N LYS A 312 5.24 6.68 -5.39
CA LYS A 312 3.78 6.63 -5.49
C LYS A 312 3.05 7.55 -4.52
N LEU A 313 3.57 7.71 -3.30
CA LEU A 313 2.97 8.62 -2.31
C LEU A 313 3.18 10.09 -2.67
N VAL A 314 4.33 10.44 -3.25
CA VAL A 314 4.67 11.82 -3.63
C VAL A 314 4.03 12.23 -4.96
N GLU A 315 3.82 11.29 -5.88
CA GLU A 315 3.10 11.50 -7.15
C GLU A 315 1.58 11.57 -6.95
N LEU A 316 1.03 10.97 -5.90
CA LEU A 316 -0.40 10.87 -5.62
C LEU A 316 -1.22 12.16 -5.84
N PRO A 317 -0.77 13.37 -5.44
CA PRO A 317 -1.54 14.60 -5.65
C PRO A 317 -1.68 15.03 -7.11
N PHE A 318 -0.94 14.40 -8.02
CA PHE A 318 -0.85 14.70 -9.45
C PHE A 318 -1.41 13.59 -10.34
N GLU A 319 -1.71 12.43 -9.75
CA GLU A 319 -2.12 11.23 -10.48
C GLU A 319 -3.62 10.99 -10.39
N ASN A 320 -4.19 10.46 -11.48
CA ASN A 320 -5.60 10.07 -11.52
C ASN A 320 -5.83 8.63 -11.09
N ILE A 321 -4.76 7.85 -10.86
CA ILE A 321 -4.84 6.44 -10.48
C ILE A 321 -3.80 6.15 -9.40
N LEU A 322 -4.22 5.57 -8.28
CA LEU A 322 -3.32 5.08 -7.25
C LEU A 322 -2.98 3.61 -7.50
N LYS A 323 -1.71 3.32 -7.79
CA LYS A 323 -1.19 1.95 -7.90
C LYS A 323 -0.05 1.74 -6.91
N LEU A 324 -0.36 1.19 -5.74
CA LEU A 324 0.64 0.74 -4.76
C LEU A 324 1.10 -0.70 -5.05
N TYR A 325 1.12 -1.10 -6.31
CA TYR A 325 1.49 -2.44 -6.76
C TYR A 325 2.12 -2.37 -8.16
N ASN A 326 2.51 -3.51 -8.71
CA ASN A 326 3.12 -3.64 -10.05
C ASN A 326 4.57 -3.14 -10.13
N LYS A 327 5.24 -3.06 -8.98
CA LYS A 327 6.69 -2.90 -8.90
C LYS A 327 7.22 -4.05 -8.04
N LYS A 328 8.26 -4.72 -8.54
CA LYS A 328 8.66 -6.05 -8.06
C LYS A 328 9.00 -6.04 -6.56
N GLU A 329 9.77 -5.05 -6.12
CA GLU A 329 10.25 -4.90 -4.75
C GLU A 329 9.15 -4.40 -3.80
N LEU A 330 8.34 -3.42 -4.23
CA LEU A 330 7.16 -2.97 -3.48
C LEU A 330 6.16 -4.11 -3.25
N ASN A 331 5.92 -4.92 -4.28
CA ASN A 331 5.05 -6.06 -4.18
C ASN A 331 5.57 -7.08 -3.15
N TYR A 332 6.88 -7.35 -3.15
CA TYR A 332 7.50 -8.22 -2.15
C TYR A 332 7.29 -7.66 -0.73
N LEU A 333 7.49 -6.35 -0.51
CA LEU A 333 7.23 -5.71 0.77
C LEU A 333 5.77 -5.89 1.23
N LEU A 334 4.81 -5.77 0.31
CA LEU A 334 3.38 -5.99 0.63
C LEU A 334 3.08 -7.43 1.03
N ILE A 335 3.69 -8.41 0.35
CA ILE A 335 3.56 -9.83 0.70
C ILE A 335 4.21 -10.08 2.07
N GLU A 336 5.41 -9.55 2.31
CA GLU A 336 6.11 -9.72 3.59
C GLU A 336 5.34 -9.10 4.77
N LEU A 337 4.77 -7.91 4.60
CA LEU A 337 3.90 -7.30 5.62
C LEU A 337 2.58 -8.06 5.84
N SER A 338 2.17 -8.87 4.86
CA SER A 338 1.01 -9.77 4.95
C SER A 338 1.32 -11.08 5.68
N SER A 339 2.60 -11.39 5.93
CA SER A 339 3.04 -12.71 6.44
C SER A 339 2.39 -13.11 7.77
N ILE A 340 1.93 -12.15 8.57
CA ILE A 340 1.18 -12.43 9.80
C ILE A 340 -0.15 -13.16 9.57
N PHE A 341 -0.69 -13.07 8.35
CA PHE A 341 -1.91 -13.76 7.93
C PHE A 341 -1.61 -15.11 7.25
N PHE A 342 -0.34 -15.46 7.06
CA PHE A 342 0.00 -16.67 6.33
C PHE A 342 -0.11 -17.89 7.24
N LYS A 343 -0.54 -19.00 6.63
CA LYS A 343 -0.49 -20.31 7.27
C LYS A 343 0.92 -20.91 7.25
N TYR A 344 1.69 -20.60 6.21
CA TYR A 344 3.04 -21.14 5.95
C TYR A 344 4.06 -20.01 5.79
N SER A 345 5.36 -20.34 5.83
CA SER A 345 6.42 -19.37 5.62
C SER A 345 6.31 -18.69 4.25
N ILE A 346 6.70 -17.42 4.16
CA ILE A 346 6.77 -16.68 2.89
C ILE A 346 7.76 -17.33 1.90
N GLU A 347 8.76 -18.05 2.40
CA GLU A 347 9.73 -18.81 1.60
C GLU A 347 9.08 -19.96 0.82
N ASN A 348 7.91 -20.44 1.27
CA ASN A 348 7.20 -21.56 0.65
C ASN A 348 6.19 -21.09 -0.40
N VAL A 349 6.14 -19.79 -0.73
CA VAL A 349 5.25 -19.26 -1.77
C VAL A 349 5.81 -19.58 -3.15
N VAL A 350 5.08 -20.39 -3.93
CA VAL A 350 5.46 -20.82 -5.29
C VAL A 350 4.81 -20.00 -6.40
N GLU A 351 3.68 -19.35 -6.10
CA GLU A 351 3.03 -18.41 -7.02
C GLU A 351 2.51 -17.21 -6.22
N ALA A 352 2.72 -16.01 -6.75
CA ALA A 352 2.21 -14.78 -6.14
C ALA A 352 1.68 -13.84 -7.22
N TYR A 353 0.48 -13.32 -6.98
CA TYR A 353 -0.18 -12.33 -7.82
C TYR A 353 -0.62 -11.16 -6.96
N ILE A 354 -0.30 -9.92 -7.37
CA ILE A 354 -0.64 -8.73 -6.59
C ILE A 354 -1.61 -7.83 -7.37
N TYR A 355 -2.67 -7.43 -6.67
CA TYR A 355 -3.69 -6.49 -7.12
C TYR A 355 -3.67 -5.26 -6.22
N GLU A 356 -4.47 -4.25 -6.56
CA GLU A 356 -4.56 -3.02 -5.78
C GLU A 356 -4.99 -3.24 -4.31
N ASP A 357 -5.80 -4.27 -4.05
CA ASP A 357 -6.49 -4.46 -2.78
C ASP A 357 -6.29 -5.84 -2.14
N ARG A 358 -5.70 -6.79 -2.85
CA ARG A 358 -5.38 -8.14 -2.35
C ARG A 358 -4.14 -8.74 -3.01
N CYS A 359 -3.52 -9.69 -2.33
CA CYS A 359 -2.56 -10.62 -2.92
C CYS A 359 -3.19 -12.01 -3.05
N ILE A 360 -2.80 -12.76 -4.07
CA ILE A 360 -3.20 -14.15 -4.30
C ILE A 360 -1.94 -15.00 -4.30
N LEU A 361 -1.82 -15.92 -3.35
CA LEU A 361 -0.61 -16.71 -3.11
C LEU A 361 -0.91 -18.21 -3.22
N ARG A 362 0.05 -18.97 -3.75
CA ARG A 362 0.06 -20.44 -3.68
C ARG A 362 1.27 -20.86 -2.86
N PHE A 363 1.06 -21.77 -1.93
CA PHE A 363 2.13 -22.35 -1.11
C PHE A 363 2.50 -23.76 -1.59
N GLN A 364 3.74 -24.15 -1.40
CA GLN A 364 4.26 -25.47 -1.79
C GLN A 364 3.49 -26.62 -1.13
N GLU A 365 3.05 -26.42 0.12
CA GLU A 365 2.33 -27.40 0.93
C GLU A 365 0.91 -27.67 0.41
N GLU A 366 0.25 -26.68 -0.19
CA GLU A 366 -1.13 -26.76 -0.64
C GLU A 366 -1.25 -26.34 -2.12
N LYS A 367 -0.75 -27.20 -3.00
CA LYS A 367 -0.71 -26.94 -4.45
C LYS A 367 -2.07 -26.73 -5.09
N ASN A 368 -3.15 -27.19 -4.47
CA ASN A 368 -4.52 -27.06 -4.94
C ASN A 368 -5.28 -25.86 -4.33
N ILE A 369 -4.59 -24.97 -3.59
CA ILE A 369 -5.23 -23.84 -2.92
C ILE A 369 -4.54 -22.53 -3.31
N LEU A 370 -5.35 -21.52 -3.65
CA LEU A 370 -4.95 -20.13 -3.74
C LEU A 370 -5.46 -19.37 -2.53
N TYR A 371 -4.57 -18.68 -1.83
CA TYR A 371 -4.86 -17.81 -0.69
C TYR A 371 -5.03 -16.38 -1.17
N LYS A 372 -6.23 -15.83 -1.04
CA LYS A 372 -6.54 -14.42 -1.30
C LYS A 372 -6.50 -13.63 -0.01
N ILE A 373 -5.50 -12.77 0.14
CA ILE A 373 -5.25 -12.02 1.37
C ILE A 373 -5.44 -10.54 1.09
N ALA A 374 -6.33 -9.89 1.85
CA ALA A 374 -6.61 -8.47 1.69
C ALA A 374 -5.40 -7.60 2.06
N LEU A 375 -5.11 -6.62 1.21
CA LEU A 375 -4.10 -5.57 1.43
C LEU A 375 -4.73 -4.29 2.01
N THR A 376 -6.02 -4.04 1.71
CA THR A 376 -6.81 -2.88 2.17
C THR A 376 -8.22 -3.31 2.58
N LYS A 377 -9.00 -2.39 3.18
CA LYS A 377 -10.41 -2.65 3.53
C LYS A 377 -11.27 -3.04 2.33
N TYR A 378 -10.90 -2.58 1.14
CA TYR A 378 -11.61 -2.91 -0.10
C TYR A 378 -11.37 -4.36 -0.52
N GLY A 379 -10.19 -4.92 -0.23
CA GLY A 379 -9.90 -6.35 -0.43
C GLY A 379 -10.75 -7.23 0.47
N ILE A 380 -10.97 -6.82 1.72
CA ILE A 380 -11.93 -7.48 2.63
C ILE A 380 -13.33 -7.47 2.01
N ASN A 381 -13.78 -6.31 1.54
CA ASN A 381 -15.10 -6.18 0.92
C ASN A 381 -15.24 -7.09 -0.31
N LYS A 382 -14.21 -7.21 -1.15
CA LYS A 382 -14.20 -8.16 -2.28
C LYS A 382 -14.28 -9.61 -1.81
N ASN A 383 -13.46 -10.01 -0.85
CA ASN A 383 -13.49 -11.36 -0.30
C ASN A 383 -14.87 -11.72 0.27
N LEU A 384 -15.48 -10.82 1.07
CA LEU A 384 -16.81 -11.03 1.64
C LEU A 384 -17.91 -11.10 0.56
N ARG A 385 -17.83 -10.28 -0.49
CA ARG A 385 -18.74 -10.33 -1.64
C ARG A 385 -18.62 -11.66 -2.39
N GLU A 386 -17.41 -12.14 -2.64
CA GLU A 386 -17.19 -13.45 -3.27
C GLU A 386 -17.77 -14.59 -2.44
N VAL A 387 -17.58 -14.58 -1.12
CA VAL A 387 -18.19 -15.58 -0.22
C VAL A 387 -19.71 -15.55 -0.31
N LYS A 388 -20.32 -14.35 -0.27
CA LYS A 388 -21.77 -14.17 -0.40
C LYS A 388 -22.27 -14.70 -1.75
N ASN A 389 -21.54 -14.40 -2.83
CA ASN A 389 -21.85 -14.85 -4.18
C ASN A 389 -21.80 -16.37 -4.26
N TRP A 390 -20.70 -16.99 -3.80
CA TRP A 390 -20.57 -18.45 -3.76
C TRP A 390 -21.70 -19.12 -2.97
N GLN A 391 -22.08 -18.57 -1.82
CA GLN A 391 -23.17 -19.10 -1.00
C GLN A 391 -24.54 -18.98 -1.69
N SER A 392 -24.77 -17.89 -2.43
CA SER A 392 -26.04 -17.60 -3.10
C SER A 392 -26.18 -18.29 -4.46
N ALA A 393 -25.08 -18.77 -5.04
CA ALA A 393 -25.06 -19.42 -6.34
C ALA A 393 -25.80 -20.77 -6.34
N SER A 394 -26.61 -21.00 -7.38
CA SER A 394 -27.25 -22.29 -7.64
C SER A 394 -26.21 -23.37 -8.00
N SER A 395 -26.62 -24.64 -7.97
CA SER A 395 -25.73 -25.75 -8.33
C SER A 395 -25.16 -25.64 -9.76
N SER A 396 -25.93 -25.11 -10.71
CA SER A 396 -25.47 -24.88 -12.09
C SER A 396 -24.44 -23.76 -12.15
N GLN A 397 -24.67 -22.65 -11.44
CA GLN A 397 -23.76 -21.50 -11.38
C GLN A 397 -22.43 -21.87 -10.71
N LYS A 398 -22.47 -22.62 -9.60
CA LYS A 398 -21.25 -23.08 -8.89
C LYS A 398 -20.27 -23.88 -9.74
N SER A 399 -20.75 -24.58 -10.78
CA SER A 399 -19.87 -25.33 -11.68
C SER A 399 -18.89 -24.45 -12.49
N HIS A 400 -19.21 -23.15 -12.62
CA HIS A 400 -18.43 -22.13 -13.34
C HIS A 400 -17.63 -21.20 -12.41
N LEU A 401 -17.74 -21.39 -11.09
CA LEU A 401 -17.02 -20.60 -10.11
C LEU A 401 -15.95 -21.48 -9.46
N ILE A 402 -14.81 -20.90 -9.13
CA ILE A 402 -13.85 -21.59 -8.26
C ILE A 402 -14.46 -21.68 -6.85
N GLU A 403 -14.41 -22.89 -6.29
CA GLU A 403 -14.92 -23.16 -4.94
C GLU A 403 -14.12 -22.36 -3.91
N LEU A 404 -14.85 -21.82 -2.92
CA LEU A 404 -14.30 -20.94 -1.89
C LEU A 404 -14.53 -21.48 -0.48
N GLU A 405 -13.54 -21.25 0.36
CA GLU A 405 -13.60 -21.46 1.81
C GLU A 405 -13.16 -20.16 2.50
N ASN A 406 -14.05 -19.54 3.28
CA ASN A 406 -13.70 -18.37 4.09
C ASN A 406 -12.98 -18.82 5.37
N ILE A 407 -11.72 -18.41 5.56
CA ILE A 407 -10.93 -18.84 6.72
C ILE A 407 -11.32 -18.05 7.98
N ASP A 408 -11.59 -16.75 7.83
CA ASP A 408 -11.83 -15.86 8.96
C ASP A 408 -13.13 -15.06 8.84
N LYS A 409 -13.73 -14.76 9.99
CA LYS A 409 -15.02 -14.03 10.04
C LYS A 409 -14.92 -12.60 9.50
N ASN A 410 -13.72 -12.04 9.43
CA ASN A 410 -13.48 -10.65 9.03
C ASN A 410 -13.20 -10.53 7.52
N GLY A 411 -13.13 -11.65 6.78
CA GLY A 411 -12.90 -11.68 5.33
C GLY A 411 -11.48 -11.26 4.91
N ILE A 412 -10.50 -11.32 5.80
CA ILE A 412 -9.11 -10.97 5.48
C ILE A 412 -8.51 -12.01 4.55
N ILE A 413 -8.79 -13.29 4.79
CA ILE A 413 -8.22 -14.44 4.09
C ILE A 413 -9.34 -15.32 3.54
N LEU A 414 -9.27 -15.57 2.23
CA LEU A 414 -10.19 -16.43 1.49
C LEU A 414 -9.38 -17.49 0.73
N LYS A 415 -9.79 -18.75 0.78
CA LYS A 415 -9.20 -19.83 -0.03
C LYS A 415 -10.01 -20.05 -1.28
N SER A 416 -9.32 -20.34 -2.37
CA SER A 416 -9.89 -20.80 -3.62
C SER A 416 -9.29 -22.15 -4.01
N HIS A 417 -10.14 -23.16 -4.20
CA HIS A 417 -9.71 -24.53 -4.47
C HIS A 417 -9.48 -24.76 -5.97
N THR A 418 -8.22 -24.69 -6.38
CA THR A 418 -7.79 -24.92 -7.76
C THR A 418 -6.30 -25.24 -7.84
N GLU A 419 -5.93 -26.25 -8.62
CA GLU A 419 -4.54 -26.56 -9.01
C GLU A 419 -4.12 -25.80 -10.28
N LEU A 420 -5.07 -25.17 -10.96
CA LEU A 420 -4.83 -24.51 -12.24
C LEU A 420 -4.15 -23.15 -12.03
N PRO A 421 -3.15 -22.80 -12.86
CA PRO A 421 -2.50 -21.50 -12.80
C PRO A 421 -3.43 -20.40 -13.31
N ILE A 422 -3.21 -19.17 -12.83
CA ILE A 422 -3.95 -18.00 -13.31
C ILE A 422 -3.41 -17.56 -14.66
N LEU A 423 -4.30 -17.39 -15.64
CA LEU A 423 -3.95 -16.94 -17.00
C LEU A 423 -3.71 -15.42 -17.03
N GLY A 424 -2.48 -15.02 -16.73
CA GLY A 424 -2.05 -13.62 -16.81
C GLY A 424 -0.72 -13.37 -16.11
N ASP A 425 0.39 -13.40 -16.86
CA ASP A 425 1.73 -13.21 -16.30
C ASP A 425 2.01 -11.77 -15.84
N TYR A 426 1.27 -10.78 -16.34
CA TYR A 426 1.46 -9.37 -16.01
C TYR A 426 1.26 -9.03 -14.51
N LYS A 427 0.59 -9.91 -13.75
CA LYS A 427 0.44 -9.78 -12.28
C LYS A 427 1.28 -10.78 -11.49
N LYS A 428 1.86 -11.77 -12.16
CA LYS A 428 2.64 -12.83 -11.53
C LYS A 428 4.00 -12.27 -11.12
N ILE A 429 4.45 -12.65 -9.93
CA ILE A 429 5.74 -12.25 -9.38
C ILE A 429 6.62 -13.49 -9.23
N ASN A 430 7.87 -13.36 -9.68
CA ASN A 430 8.91 -14.35 -9.38
C ASN A 430 9.52 -14.03 -8.02
N LEU A 431 9.21 -14.86 -7.02
CA LEU A 431 9.73 -14.73 -5.66
C LEU A 431 11.12 -15.37 -5.49
N ASP A 432 11.50 -16.35 -6.30
CA ASP A 432 12.80 -17.05 -6.21
C ASP A 432 13.97 -16.07 -6.32
N SER A 433 13.84 -15.07 -7.19
CA SER A 433 14.85 -14.02 -7.38
C SER A 433 15.11 -13.13 -6.16
N PHE A 434 14.31 -13.23 -5.09
CA PHE A 434 14.49 -12.48 -3.84
C PHE A 434 15.18 -13.25 -2.72
N TYR A 435 15.31 -14.58 -2.87
CA TYR A 435 15.88 -15.47 -1.86
C TYR A 435 17.28 -15.97 -2.23
N TYR A 436 17.67 -15.90 -3.50
CA TYR A 436 19.00 -16.28 -3.96
C TYR A 436 19.84 -15.04 -4.30
N ASN A 437 20.96 -14.87 -3.59
CA ASN A 437 21.97 -13.86 -3.93
C ASN A 437 22.48 -14.10 -5.36
N GLN A 438 22.55 -13.02 -6.12
CA GLN A 438 23.06 -12.98 -7.49
C GLN A 438 24.51 -13.47 -7.53
N ASP A 439 24.76 -14.68 -8.04
CA ASP A 439 26.08 -15.03 -8.56
C ASP A 439 26.10 -16.10 -9.66
N ASN A 440 24.97 -16.59 -10.19
CA ASN A 440 25.01 -17.63 -11.24
C ASN A 440 23.96 -17.53 -12.36
N ILE A 441 23.22 -16.43 -12.50
CA ILE A 441 22.09 -16.34 -13.46
C ILE A 441 22.48 -15.82 -14.85
N GLN A 442 23.70 -15.27 -15.04
CA GLN A 442 24.10 -14.71 -16.35
C GLN A 442 24.31 -15.78 -17.43
N THR A 443 24.62 -17.02 -17.07
CA THR A 443 24.88 -18.11 -18.03
C THR A 443 23.59 -18.73 -18.56
N GLU A 444 22.54 -18.88 -17.74
CA GLU A 444 21.26 -19.48 -18.17
C GLU A 444 20.39 -18.53 -19.02
N ILE A 445 20.50 -17.21 -18.85
CA ILE A 445 19.73 -16.22 -19.64
C ILE A 445 20.22 -16.16 -21.10
N CYS A 446 21.47 -16.50 -21.39
CA CYS A 446 22.01 -16.54 -22.75
C CYS A 446 21.53 -17.79 -23.51
N GLU A 447 21.53 -18.96 -22.88
CA GLU A 447 21.07 -20.20 -23.51
C GLU A 447 19.56 -20.16 -23.82
N ILE A 448 18.75 -19.59 -22.91
CA ILE A 448 17.29 -19.44 -23.13
C ILE A 448 16.97 -18.45 -24.28
N LYS A 449 17.81 -17.44 -24.51
CA LYS A 449 17.61 -16.46 -25.60
C LYS A 449 17.92 -17.03 -26.97
N ASP A 450 18.92 -17.89 -27.08
CA ASP A 450 19.28 -18.54 -28.35
C ASP A 450 18.27 -19.65 -28.71
N GLU A 451 17.77 -20.41 -27.73
CA GLU A 451 16.68 -21.38 -27.93
C GLU A 451 15.34 -20.70 -28.33
N LEU A 452 15.03 -19.54 -27.76
CA LEU A 452 13.84 -18.75 -28.13
C LEU A 452 13.94 -18.16 -29.55
N LYS A 453 15.15 -17.96 -30.07
CA LYS A 453 15.39 -17.45 -31.42
C LYS A 453 15.21 -18.55 -32.47
N GLU A 454 15.71 -19.75 -32.21
CA GLU A 454 15.47 -20.93 -33.06
C GLU A 454 13.98 -21.32 -33.10
N CYS A 455 13.26 -21.22 -31.96
CA CYS A 455 11.82 -21.47 -31.92
C CYS A 455 11.01 -20.45 -32.74
N LYS A 456 11.43 -19.18 -32.79
CA LYS A 456 10.76 -18.14 -33.59
C LYS A 456 11.00 -18.29 -35.09
N GLU A 457 12.18 -18.74 -35.50
CA GLU A 457 12.50 -18.98 -36.91
C GLU A 457 11.77 -20.23 -37.43
N ALA A 458 11.73 -21.32 -36.64
CA ALA A 458 10.97 -22.52 -36.98
C ALA A 458 9.44 -22.28 -37.11
N LEU A 459 8.88 -21.37 -36.30
CA LEU A 459 7.45 -20.99 -36.39
C LEU A 459 7.15 -20.13 -37.63
N LYS A 460 8.13 -19.39 -38.14
CA LYS A 460 7.99 -18.55 -39.32
C LYS A 460 7.97 -19.39 -40.60
N ASP A 461 8.86 -20.38 -40.69
CA ASP A 461 8.89 -21.35 -41.79
C ASP A 461 7.61 -22.18 -41.86
N LEU A 462 7.04 -22.54 -40.70
CA LEU A 462 5.78 -23.29 -40.61
C LEU A 462 4.58 -22.44 -41.05
N ALA A 463 4.58 -21.13 -40.76
CA ALA A 463 3.57 -20.19 -41.22
C ALA A 463 3.63 -19.95 -42.74
N ASP A 464 4.82 -19.93 -43.33
CA ASP A 464 5.01 -19.78 -44.77
C ASP A 464 4.66 -21.06 -45.55
N ILE A 465 4.87 -22.25 -44.96
CA ILE A 465 4.38 -23.53 -45.50
C ILE A 465 2.85 -23.58 -45.49
N LEU A 466 2.21 -23.10 -44.42
CA LEU A 466 0.75 -23.10 -44.28
C LEU A 466 0.06 -22.08 -45.20
N LYS A 467 0.72 -20.95 -45.53
CA LYS A 467 0.22 -19.98 -46.52
C LYS A 467 0.17 -20.53 -47.95
N ASN A 468 1.03 -21.49 -48.27
CA ASN A 468 1.16 -22.03 -49.63
C ASN A 468 0.23 -23.21 -49.94
N LEU A 469 -0.50 -23.74 -48.95
CA LEU A 469 -1.38 -24.91 -49.11
C LEU A 469 -2.86 -24.51 -49.17
N ASN A 470 -3.25 -23.85 -50.26
CA ASN A 470 -4.64 -23.74 -50.71
C ASN A 470 -4.99 -24.99 -51.54
N ILE A 471 -5.61 -26.04 -50.97
CA ILE A 471 -6.43 -27.06 -51.67
C ILE A 471 -7.30 -27.82 -50.65
N SER A 472 -8.55 -28.05 -51.04
CA SER A 472 -9.62 -28.81 -50.38
C SER A 472 -9.24 -30.25 -49.96
N TYR A 473 -9.84 -30.77 -48.88
CA TYR A 473 -10.49 -32.11 -48.81
C TYR A 473 -11.07 -32.39 -47.41
N LYS A 474 -12.24 -33.05 -47.38
CA LYS A 474 -12.93 -33.58 -46.19
C LYS A 474 -12.02 -34.53 -45.40
N PHE A 475 -11.97 -34.42 -44.08
CA PHE A 475 -11.49 -35.49 -43.20
C PHE A 475 -12.42 -35.76 -42.01
N ASN A 476 -12.75 -37.04 -41.87
CA ASN A 476 -13.47 -37.66 -40.76
C ASN A 476 -12.68 -37.58 -39.44
N ASN A 477 -13.42 -37.55 -38.33
CA ASN A 477 -13.04 -37.82 -36.94
C ASN A 477 -11.61 -38.37 -36.71
N THR A 478 -10.68 -37.55 -36.23
CA THR A 478 -9.72 -37.92 -35.16
C THR A 478 -8.96 -36.68 -34.62
N ILE A 479 -9.10 -36.44 -33.30
CA ILE A 479 -8.20 -35.69 -32.40
C ILE A 479 -8.07 -34.16 -32.64
N PHE A 480 -8.97 -33.40 -32.00
CA PHE A 480 -8.69 -32.01 -31.59
C PHE A 480 -7.73 -32.02 -30.38
N LYS A 481 -6.43 -32.08 -30.64
CA LYS A 481 -5.37 -31.64 -29.72
C LYS A 481 -4.83 -30.30 -30.25
N ASN A 482 -5.62 -29.24 -30.20
CA ASN A 482 -5.14 -27.93 -30.63
C ASN A 482 -4.80 -27.04 -29.44
N ARG A 483 -3.48 -26.98 -29.18
CA ARG A 483 -2.74 -25.82 -28.69
C ARG A 483 -3.09 -24.61 -29.57
N LEU A 484 -3.81 -23.64 -29.03
CA LEU A 484 -3.88 -22.29 -29.60
C LEU A 484 -2.81 -21.45 -28.88
N LEU A 485 -1.67 -21.25 -29.53
CA LEU A 485 -0.69 -20.23 -29.14
C LEU A 485 -1.15 -18.93 -29.80
N LEU A 486 -1.93 -18.13 -29.07
CA LEU A 486 -2.23 -16.74 -29.43
C LEU A 486 -0.94 -15.93 -29.27
N SER A 487 -0.65 -15.01 -30.18
CA SER A 487 0.37 -13.99 -29.94
C SER A 487 -0.04 -13.09 -28.76
N GLU A 488 0.92 -12.40 -28.13
CA GLU A 488 0.60 -11.49 -27.01
C GLU A 488 -0.41 -10.40 -27.40
N GLU A 489 -0.34 -9.91 -28.64
CA GLU A 489 -1.29 -8.94 -29.18
C GLU A 489 -2.67 -9.58 -29.37
N GLU A 490 -2.76 -10.75 -29.99
CA GLU A 490 -4.03 -11.46 -30.16
C GLU A 490 -4.66 -11.86 -28.83
N TYR A 491 -3.86 -12.23 -27.82
CA TYR A 491 -4.35 -12.53 -26.48
C TYR A 491 -4.84 -11.27 -25.73
N ARG A 492 -4.18 -10.12 -25.95
CA ARG A 492 -4.64 -8.82 -25.41
C ARG A 492 -5.91 -8.36 -26.11
N ASP A 493 -5.98 -8.44 -27.43
CA ASP A 493 -7.18 -8.07 -28.21
C ASP A 493 -8.36 -8.96 -27.84
N LEU A 494 -8.13 -10.28 -27.68
CA LEU A 494 -9.16 -11.21 -27.21
C LEU A 494 -9.62 -10.89 -25.77
N LYS A 495 -8.70 -10.40 -24.91
CA LYS A 495 -9.06 -9.93 -23.55
C LYS A 495 -9.88 -8.64 -23.62
N ASP A 496 -9.51 -7.68 -24.45
CA ASP A 496 -10.17 -6.38 -24.55
C ASP A 496 -11.52 -6.44 -25.26
N GLU A 497 -11.65 -7.25 -26.31
CA GLU A 497 -12.95 -7.58 -26.90
C GLU A 497 -13.86 -8.25 -25.87
N ARG A 498 -13.37 -9.27 -25.15
CA ARG A 498 -14.15 -9.93 -24.08
C ARG A 498 -14.55 -8.97 -22.96
N LYS A 499 -13.68 -8.02 -22.57
CA LYS A 499 -14.02 -6.95 -21.62
C LYS A 499 -15.12 -6.05 -22.18
N GLY A 500 -15.05 -5.66 -23.45
CA GLY A 500 -16.09 -4.87 -24.13
C GLY A 500 -17.44 -5.60 -24.23
N TYR A 501 -17.42 -6.91 -24.49
CA TYR A 501 -18.62 -7.75 -24.55
C TYR A 501 -19.24 -7.97 -23.17
N LEU A 502 -18.42 -8.31 -22.17
CA LEU A 502 -18.90 -8.48 -20.81
C LEU A 502 -19.40 -7.15 -20.23
N GLY A 503 -18.82 -6.02 -20.62
CA GLY A 503 -19.28 -4.70 -20.19
C GLY A 503 -20.68 -4.38 -20.69
N LYS A 504 -20.98 -4.76 -21.93
CA LYS A 504 -22.33 -4.66 -22.50
C LYS A 504 -23.32 -5.65 -21.86
N LEU A 505 -22.87 -6.84 -21.46
CA LEU A 505 -23.70 -7.90 -20.86
C LEU A 505 -24.10 -7.62 -19.40
N PHE A 506 -23.24 -6.94 -18.65
CA PHE A 506 -23.44 -6.65 -17.23
C PHE A 506 -23.87 -5.21 -16.92
N ASP A 507 -24.02 -4.36 -17.93
CA ASP A 507 -24.17 -2.91 -17.77
C ASP A 507 -23.04 -2.30 -16.90
N ILE A 508 -21.84 -2.86 -17.07
CA ILE A 508 -20.60 -2.43 -16.41
C ILE A 508 -19.74 -1.76 -17.46
N TYR A 509 -19.31 -0.52 -17.21
CA TYR A 509 -18.35 0.13 -18.09
C TYR A 509 -17.10 -0.77 -18.31
N PRO A 510 -16.63 -1.00 -19.56
CA PRO A 510 -15.50 -1.90 -19.85
C PRO A 510 -14.24 -1.60 -19.03
N GLN A 511 -14.01 -0.35 -18.63
CA GLN A 511 -12.91 0.05 -17.73
C GLN A 511 -13.04 -0.45 -16.28
N ASN A 512 -14.26 -0.77 -15.83
CA ASN A 512 -14.56 -1.34 -14.51
C ASN A 512 -14.46 -2.87 -14.51
N ILE A 513 -14.40 -3.48 -15.69
CA ILE A 513 -14.06 -4.87 -15.87
C ILE A 513 -12.54 -5.01 -15.69
N ARG A 514 -12.15 -4.99 -14.43
CA ARG A 514 -10.76 -5.17 -14.04
C ARG A 514 -10.42 -6.64 -14.16
N ASP A 515 -9.74 -6.96 -15.26
CA ASP A 515 -9.04 -8.21 -15.53
C ASP A 515 -9.68 -9.45 -14.90
N TYR A 516 -10.62 -10.07 -15.62
CA TYR A 516 -11.11 -11.38 -15.21
C TYR A 516 -9.97 -12.37 -15.13
N ASP A 517 -9.67 -12.84 -13.92
CA ASP A 517 -8.82 -13.99 -13.71
C ASP A 517 -9.65 -15.24 -14.03
N ILE A 518 -9.72 -15.53 -15.32
CA ILE A 518 -10.41 -16.69 -15.87
C ILE A 518 -9.44 -17.87 -15.84
N ILE A 519 -9.87 -18.96 -15.22
CA ILE A 519 -9.16 -20.23 -15.21
C ILE A 519 -9.79 -21.13 -16.27
N PHE A 520 -8.96 -21.59 -17.22
CA PHE A 520 -9.37 -22.57 -18.21
C PHE A 520 -8.93 -23.96 -17.77
N ASP A 521 -9.91 -24.81 -17.48
CA ASP A 521 -9.68 -26.24 -17.29
C ASP A 521 -9.64 -26.91 -18.66
N ILE A 522 -8.44 -27.05 -19.22
CA ILE A 522 -8.22 -27.64 -20.53
C ILE A 522 -8.61 -29.12 -20.55
N LYS A 523 -8.49 -29.83 -19.41
CA LYS A 523 -8.80 -31.26 -19.33
C LYS A 523 -10.29 -31.51 -19.50
N ASP A 524 -11.10 -30.69 -18.86
CA ASP A 524 -12.56 -30.81 -18.87
C ASP A 524 -13.25 -29.87 -19.87
N ASN A 525 -12.48 -29.05 -20.60
CA ASN A 525 -12.97 -27.99 -21.48
C ASN A 525 -13.99 -27.07 -20.78
N LYS A 526 -13.67 -26.63 -19.56
CA LYS A 526 -14.50 -25.76 -18.72
C LYS A 526 -13.80 -24.43 -18.44
N ILE A 527 -14.61 -23.39 -18.33
CA ILE A 527 -14.16 -22.08 -17.86
C ILE A 527 -14.65 -21.89 -16.42
N LYS A 528 -13.74 -21.46 -15.55
CA LYS A 528 -14.06 -21.08 -14.17
C LYS A 528 -13.59 -19.67 -13.87
N PHE A 529 -14.42 -18.92 -13.15
CA PHE A 529 -14.05 -17.61 -12.63
C PHE A 529 -13.32 -17.76 -11.29
N LEU A 530 -12.08 -17.27 -11.23
CA LEU A 530 -11.36 -17.19 -9.95
C LEU A 530 -11.92 -16.07 -9.09
N ASN A 531 -12.12 -14.90 -9.68
CA ASN A 531 -12.59 -13.68 -9.02
C ASN A 531 -13.99 -13.33 -9.56
N TYR A 532 -14.93 -13.09 -8.65
CA TYR A 532 -16.35 -12.88 -9.00
C TYR A 532 -17.08 -11.99 -7.98
N ASP A 533 -16.37 -11.05 -7.35
CA ASP A 533 -16.92 -10.05 -6.43
C ASP A 533 -17.86 -9.03 -7.11
N PHE A 534 -17.72 -8.87 -8.42
CA PHE A 534 -18.48 -7.93 -9.25
C PHE A 534 -19.84 -8.46 -9.71
N ILE A 535 -20.11 -9.76 -9.55
CA ILE A 535 -21.36 -10.41 -9.99
C ILE A 535 -22.46 -10.21 -8.92
N ASP A 536 -23.66 -9.77 -9.30
CA ASP A 536 -24.83 -9.79 -8.39
C ASP A 536 -25.69 -11.04 -8.64
N ILE A 537 -25.24 -12.18 -8.10
CA ILE A 537 -25.82 -13.51 -8.36
C ILE A 537 -27.32 -13.59 -8.02
N ALA A 538 -27.82 -12.75 -7.11
CA ALA A 538 -29.23 -12.75 -6.72
C ALA A 538 -30.15 -12.04 -7.74
N LYS A 539 -29.60 -11.15 -8.58
CA LYS A 539 -30.37 -10.39 -9.58
C LYS A 539 -30.12 -10.85 -11.01
N GLU A 540 -29.01 -11.53 -11.26
CA GLU A 540 -28.51 -11.77 -12.61
C GLU A 540 -29.00 -13.11 -13.21
N ARG A 541 -30.09 -13.04 -13.98
CA ARG A 541 -30.33 -13.97 -15.12
C ARG A 541 -29.18 -13.91 -16.14
N SER A 542 -28.45 -12.79 -16.19
CA SER A 542 -27.33 -12.55 -17.09
C SER A 542 -26.17 -13.53 -16.90
N LEU A 543 -25.93 -14.11 -15.72
CA LEU A 543 -24.91 -15.13 -15.57
C LEU A 543 -25.28 -16.41 -16.35
N GLU A 544 -26.55 -16.80 -16.35
CA GLU A 544 -27.05 -17.93 -17.14
C GLU A 544 -27.03 -17.61 -18.64
N ASP A 545 -27.45 -16.39 -19.04
CA ASP A 545 -27.37 -15.92 -20.43
C ASP A 545 -25.91 -15.85 -20.94
N MET A 546 -24.96 -15.47 -20.08
CA MET A 546 -23.53 -15.47 -20.37
C MET A 546 -22.98 -16.88 -20.56
N ILE A 547 -23.39 -17.80 -19.71
CA ILE A 547 -23.00 -19.21 -19.79
C ILE A 547 -23.60 -19.82 -21.08
N GLU A 548 -24.87 -19.54 -21.38
CA GLU A 548 -25.54 -20.01 -22.61
C GLU A 548 -24.88 -19.43 -23.87
N TYR A 549 -24.54 -18.14 -23.86
CA TYR A 549 -23.84 -17.50 -24.96
C TYR A 549 -22.41 -18.05 -25.13
N HIS A 550 -21.69 -18.32 -24.04
CA HIS A 550 -20.37 -18.93 -24.10
C HIS A 550 -20.40 -20.36 -24.67
N GLU A 551 -21.33 -21.21 -24.20
CA GLU A 551 -21.52 -22.56 -24.74
C GLU A 551 -21.96 -22.51 -26.22
N LYS A 552 -22.75 -21.51 -26.64
CA LYS A 552 -23.01 -21.25 -28.07
C LYS A 552 -21.76 -20.89 -28.85
N VAL A 553 -20.89 -20.02 -28.35
CA VAL A 553 -19.61 -19.67 -29.01
C VAL A 553 -18.67 -20.88 -29.07
N LYS A 554 -18.67 -21.73 -28.04
CA LYS A 554 -17.93 -23.00 -28.01
C LYS A 554 -18.45 -24.00 -29.05
N SER A 555 -19.75 -24.01 -29.33
CA SER A 555 -20.36 -24.83 -30.38
C SER A 555 -20.15 -24.32 -31.81
N LEU A 556 -19.69 -23.08 -31.96
CA LEU A 556 -19.39 -22.42 -33.25
C LEU A 556 -17.91 -22.53 -33.67
N LYS A 557 -17.07 -23.18 -32.86
CA LYS A 557 -15.71 -23.64 -33.21
C LYS A 557 -15.71 -25.15 -33.36
#